data_AF-A0A836GV87-F1
#
_entry.id   AF-A0A836GV87-F1
#
_cell.length_a   1.000
_cell.length_b   1.000
_cell.length_c   1.000
_cell.angle_alpha   90.00
_cell.angle_beta   90.00
_cell.angle_gamma   90.00
#
_symmetry.space_group_name_H-M   'P 1'
#
loop_
_entity.id
_entity.type
_entity.pdbx_description
1 polymer ?
#
loop_
_entity_poly.entity_id
_entity_poly.type
_entity_poly.pdbx_seq_one_letter_code
_entity_poly.pdbx_strand_id
1 'polypeptide(L)'
;MMSAERVEDIAEMEDGCPSGGAPAVEGAEKEAIREELRCLGEQKAALERKLTDALQYLASTPVGLRGPLLDDEGFPRNDCDLYAVRMARNTADCARNDLCALSDRLLSLLNELHCQTQEEAQLQMVQDECGRRQRQAAAEKRGQRMAELHRVSRLQPCLVVVKVDANSPAEEAGLSVGMLVLQYGAVTRAELLAEGLQALARETVAHVGEPIVVWVRKPGELEDDPCELVVVPQRWQGPGLLGCAFDRVGDETA
;
A
#
# COMPACT_ATOMS: atom_id res chain seq x y z
N MET A 1 39.75 25.27 -36.93
CA MET A 1 38.46 25.49 -37.60
C MET A 1 37.51 24.43 -37.03
N MET A 2 36.97 24.60 -35.83
CA MET A 2 35.92 25.56 -35.44
C MET A 2 34.79 25.61 -36.46
N SER A 3 33.76 24.79 -36.22
CA SER A 3 32.37 25.19 -36.41
C SER A 3 31.57 24.65 -35.23
N ALA A 4 31.19 25.57 -34.36
CA ALA A 4 30.13 25.42 -33.39
C ALA A 4 28.85 25.93 -34.05
N GLU A 5 27.73 25.26 -33.81
CA GLU A 5 26.41 25.90 -33.85
C GLU A 5 25.57 25.35 -32.70
N ARG A 6 25.00 26.31 -31.96
CA ARG A 6 24.15 26.20 -30.78
C ARG A 6 22.73 26.58 -31.21
N VAL A 7 21.75 26.27 -30.34
CA VAL A 7 20.35 26.78 -30.21
C VAL A 7 19.40 25.56 -30.23
N GLU A 8 19.03 25.00 -29.08
CA GLU A 8 17.95 25.43 -28.15
C GLU A 8 16.58 25.50 -28.84
N ASP A 9 15.77 24.45 -28.69
CA ASP A 9 14.33 24.61 -28.48
C ASP A 9 13.82 23.50 -27.56
N ILE A 10 13.52 23.92 -26.33
CA ILE A 10 12.90 23.16 -25.27
C ILE A 10 11.40 23.31 -25.49
N ALA A 11 10.76 22.27 -26.01
CA ALA A 11 9.31 22.14 -25.95
C ALA A 11 8.97 21.25 -24.75
N GLU A 12 8.69 21.90 -23.62
CA GLU A 12 7.89 21.32 -22.54
C GLU A 12 6.52 20.97 -23.12
N MET A 13 6.32 19.71 -23.48
CA MET A 13 4.99 19.17 -23.73
C MET A 13 4.54 18.53 -22.42
N GLU A 14 3.69 19.26 -21.72
CA GLU A 14 2.90 18.74 -20.61
C GLU A 14 2.10 17.54 -21.11
N ASP A 15 2.58 16.32 -20.83
CA ASP A 15 1.76 15.12 -20.88
C ASP A 15 0.76 15.20 -19.72
N GLY A 16 -0.32 15.95 -19.97
CA GLY A 16 -1.53 15.94 -19.19
C GLY A 16 -2.11 14.54 -19.21
N CYS A 17 -1.83 13.79 -18.15
CA CYS A 17 -2.42 12.49 -17.87
C CYS A 17 -3.94 12.67 -17.76
N PRO A 18 -4.77 12.08 -18.65
CA PRO A 18 -6.21 12.06 -18.44
C PRO A 18 -6.52 10.99 -17.39
N SER A 19 -6.45 11.37 -16.12
CA SER A 19 -6.99 10.56 -15.03
C SER A 19 -8.52 10.62 -15.06
N GLY A 20 -9.17 9.46 -15.17
CA GLY A 20 -10.57 9.30 -14.72
C GLY A 20 -11.56 8.76 -15.76
N GLY A 21 -11.30 7.59 -16.35
CA GLY A 21 -12.28 6.90 -17.21
C GLY A 21 -12.13 5.38 -17.37
N ALA A 22 -11.26 4.70 -16.62
CA ALA A 22 -10.87 3.31 -16.91
C ALA A 22 -11.79 2.17 -16.39
N PRO A 23 -12.48 2.26 -15.23
CA PRO A 23 -13.04 1.03 -14.62
C PRO A 23 -14.26 0.47 -15.36
N ALA A 24 -14.98 1.29 -16.12
CA ALA A 24 -16.16 0.85 -16.87
C ALA A 24 -15.82 0.14 -18.19
N VAL A 25 -14.68 0.51 -18.80
CA VAL A 25 -14.24 -0.04 -20.09
C VAL A 25 -13.58 -1.40 -19.89
N GLU A 26 -12.72 -1.53 -18.87
CA GLU A 26 -12.08 -2.81 -18.49
C GLU A 26 -13.10 -3.88 -18.05
N GLY A 27 -14.17 -3.48 -17.36
CA GLY A 27 -15.26 -4.39 -17.01
C GLY A 27 -16.01 -4.94 -18.23
N ALA A 28 -16.24 -4.10 -19.24
CA ALA A 28 -16.91 -4.50 -20.48
C ALA A 28 -16.04 -5.44 -21.33
N GLU A 29 -14.73 -5.21 -21.38
CA GLU A 29 -13.77 -6.07 -22.09
C GLU A 29 -13.70 -7.47 -21.47
N LYS A 30 -13.69 -7.58 -20.13
CA LYS A 30 -13.72 -8.88 -19.43
C LYS A 30 -14.99 -9.67 -19.72
N GLU A 31 -16.14 -9.00 -19.72
CA GLU A 31 -17.41 -9.65 -20.05
C GLU A 31 -17.44 -10.10 -21.53
N ALA A 32 -16.85 -9.32 -22.44
CA ALA A 32 -16.69 -9.73 -23.84
C ALA A 32 -15.82 -10.98 -23.99
N ILE A 33 -14.67 -11.05 -23.28
CA ILE A 33 -13.80 -12.24 -23.27
C ILE A 33 -14.53 -13.44 -22.68
N ARG A 34 -15.31 -13.26 -21.60
CA ARG A 34 -16.13 -14.34 -21.01
C ARG A 34 -17.17 -14.85 -21.99
N GLU A 35 -17.84 -13.98 -22.72
CA GLU A 35 -18.82 -14.38 -23.72
C GLU A 35 -18.17 -15.09 -24.92
N GLU A 36 -17.01 -14.61 -25.38
CA GLU A 36 -16.22 -15.29 -26.41
C GLU A 36 -15.82 -16.71 -25.95
N LEU A 37 -15.36 -16.87 -24.70
CA LEU A 37 -15.04 -18.17 -24.10
C LEU A 37 -16.25 -19.11 -24.09
N ARG A 38 -17.46 -18.61 -23.80
CA ARG A 38 -18.70 -19.40 -23.83
C ARG A 38 -19.04 -19.84 -25.25
N CYS A 39 -19.01 -18.92 -26.21
CA CYS A 39 -19.21 -19.22 -27.63
C CYS A 39 -18.23 -20.27 -28.15
N LEU A 40 -16.94 -20.13 -27.83
CA LEU A 40 -15.90 -21.10 -28.22
C LEU A 40 -16.09 -22.46 -27.55
N GLY A 41 -16.59 -22.48 -26.30
CA GLY A 41 -16.96 -23.71 -25.60
C GLY A 41 -18.07 -24.49 -26.32
N GLU A 42 -19.10 -23.80 -26.81
CA GLU A 42 -20.18 -24.41 -27.59
C GLU A 42 -19.68 -24.93 -28.95
N GLN A 43 -18.82 -24.16 -29.62
CA GLN A 43 -18.19 -24.58 -30.88
C GLN A 43 -17.31 -25.82 -30.70
N LYS A 44 -16.51 -25.87 -29.62
CA LYS A 44 -15.73 -27.04 -29.24
C LYS A 44 -16.63 -28.26 -29.04
N ALA A 45 -17.72 -28.14 -28.28
CA ALA A 45 -18.67 -29.24 -28.07
C ALA A 45 -19.34 -29.70 -29.37
N ALA A 46 -19.55 -28.81 -30.35
CA ALA A 46 -20.06 -29.19 -31.66
C ALA A 46 -19.02 -29.97 -32.49
N LEU A 47 -17.74 -29.58 -32.46
CA LEU A 47 -16.68 -30.30 -33.15
C LEU A 47 -16.34 -31.64 -32.48
N GLU A 48 -16.37 -31.72 -31.15
CA GLU A 48 -16.19 -32.98 -30.41
C GLU A 48 -17.28 -34.00 -30.77
N ARG A 49 -18.54 -33.54 -30.90
CA ARG A 49 -19.63 -34.40 -31.39
C ARG A 49 -19.36 -34.90 -32.81
N LYS A 50 -19.04 -34.00 -33.74
CA LYS A 50 -18.70 -34.38 -35.13
C LYS A 50 -17.53 -35.39 -35.20
N LEU A 51 -16.49 -35.17 -34.38
CA LEU A 51 -15.36 -36.08 -34.29
C LEU A 51 -15.78 -37.45 -33.75
N THR A 52 -16.58 -37.47 -32.68
CA THR A 52 -17.08 -38.71 -32.07
C THR A 52 -17.93 -39.50 -33.06
N ASP A 53 -18.85 -38.85 -33.76
CA ASP A 53 -19.72 -39.47 -34.76
C ASP A 53 -18.90 -40.07 -35.91
N ALA A 54 -17.91 -39.32 -36.43
CA ALA A 54 -17.03 -39.78 -37.50
C ALA A 54 -16.17 -40.98 -37.05
N LEU A 55 -15.63 -40.93 -35.82
CA LEU A 55 -14.84 -42.04 -35.26
C LEU A 55 -15.70 -43.28 -35.01
N GLN A 56 -16.93 -43.11 -34.52
CA GLN A 56 -17.87 -44.20 -34.31
C GLN A 56 -18.25 -44.87 -35.63
N TYR A 57 -18.52 -44.08 -36.68
CA TYR A 57 -18.75 -44.60 -38.03
C TYR A 57 -17.54 -45.37 -38.56
N LEU A 58 -16.34 -44.81 -38.44
CA LEU A 58 -15.11 -45.48 -38.89
C LEU A 58 -14.83 -46.77 -38.10
N ALA A 59 -15.15 -46.82 -36.81
CA ALA A 59 -15.02 -48.02 -35.99
C ALA A 59 -15.99 -49.14 -36.38
N SER A 60 -17.16 -48.79 -36.94
CA SER A 60 -18.12 -49.77 -37.47
C SER A 60 -17.71 -50.37 -38.81
N THR A 61 -16.70 -49.79 -39.49
CA THR A 61 -16.24 -50.21 -40.81
C THR A 61 -14.95 -51.05 -40.71
N PRO A 62 -14.77 -52.13 -41.50
CA PRO A 62 -13.58 -53.01 -41.41
C PRO A 62 -12.23 -52.29 -41.65
N VAL A 63 -12.24 -51.15 -42.36
CA VAL A 63 -11.03 -50.42 -42.76
C VAL A 63 -10.55 -49.44 -41.67
N GLY A 64 -11.41 -49.07 -40.73
CA GLY A 64 -11.08 -48.15 -39.64
C GLY A 64 -10.52 -46.79 -40.08
N LEU A 65 -9.78 -46.11 -39.20
CA LEU A 65 -9.22 -44.77 -39.45
C LEU A 65 -8.00 -44.78 -40.40
N ARG A 66 -7.18 -45.83 -40.39
CA ARG A 66 -5.90 -45.87 -41.15
C ARG A 66 -5.73 -47.09 -42.06
N GLY A 67 -6.67 -48.03 -42.10
CA GLY A 67 -6.55 -49.22 -42.93
C GLY A 67 -6.56 -48.92 -44.45
N PRO A 68 -6.07 -49.88 -45.27
CA PRO A 68 -6.00 -49.76 -46.72
C PRO A 68 -7.40 -49.82 -47.35
N LEU A 69 -7.67 -48.94 -48.32
CA LEU A 69 -8.92 -48.88 -49.08
C LEU A 69 -8.97 -49.85 -50.27
N LEU A 70 -7.85 -50.51 -50.54
CA LEU A 70 -7.70 -51.51 -51.59
C LEU A 70 -7.66 -52.90 -50.95
N ASP A 71 -8.10 -53.90 -51.71
CA ASP A 71 -7.89 -55.30 -51.39
C ASP A 71 -6.45 -55.75 -51.74
N ASP A 72 -6.15 -57.02 -51.48
CA ASP A 72 -4.82 -57.60 -51.71
C ASP A 72 -4.48 -57.72 -53.21
N GLU A 73 -5.47 -57.62 -54.09
CA GLU A 73 -5.32 -57.65 -55.55
C GLU A 73 -5.17 -56.24 -56.16
N GLY A 74 -5.33 -55.19 -55.35
CA GLY A 74 -5.19 -53.79 -55.76
C GLY A 74 -6.48 -53.16 -56.30
N PHE A 75 -7.64 -53.79 -56.11
CA PHE A 75 -8.94 -53.27 -56.50
C PHE A 75 -9.65 -52.56 -55.33
N PRO A 76 -10.59 -51.64 -55.61
CA PRO A 76 -11.41 -51.01 -54.59
C PRO A 76 -12.21 -52.06 -53.81
N ARG A 77 -12.11 -52.05 -52.48
CA ARG A 77 -12.86 -53.00 -51.65
C ARG A 77 -14.37 -52.85 -51.85
N ASN A 78 -15.06 -53.98 -51.87
CA ASN A 78 -16.52 -54.08 -52.00
C ASN A 78 -17.25 -54.26 -50.67
N ASP A 79 -16.51 -54.45 -49.57
CA ASP A 79 -17.02 -54.71 -48.22
C ASP A 79 -17.49 -53.44 -47.49
N CYS A 80 -17.19 -52.25 -48.03
CA CYS A 80 -17.54 -50.97 -47.45
C CYS A 80 -17.68 -49.86 -48.51
N ASP A 81 -18.39 -48.78 -48.14
CA ASP A 81 -18.44 -47.57 -48.96
C ASP A 81 -17.17 -46.73 -48.79
N LEU A 82 -16.26 -46.85 -49.76
CA LEU A 82 -14.99 -46.13 -49.79
C LEU A 82 -15.13 -44.60 -49.80
N TYR A 83 -16.20 -44.08 -50.42
CA TYR A 83 -16.44 -42.65 -50.45
C TYR A 83 -16.81 -42.15 -49.06
N ALA A 84 -17.75 -42.81 -48.39
CA ALA A 84 -18.16 -42.47 -47.04
C ALA A 84 -17.00 -42.61 -46.03
N VAL A 85 -16.15 -43.64 -46.17
CA VAL A 85 -14.95 -43.81 -45.33
C VAL A 85 -13.95 -42.68 -45.53
N ARG A 86 -13.67 -42.29 -46.79
CA ARG A 86 -12.77 -41.16 -47.08
C ARG A 86 -13.29 -39.85 -46.49
N MET A 87 -14.59 -39.60 -46.66
CA MET A 87 -15.25 -38.43 -46.09
C MET A 87 -15.16 -38.43 -44.56
N ALA A 88 -15.49 -39.55 -43.90
CA ALA A 88 -15.41 -39.65 -42.45
C ALA A 88 -13.98 -39.49 -41.91
N ARG A 89 -12.96 -40.03 -42.60
CA ARG A 89 -11.54 -39.80 -42.24
C ARG A 89 -11.17 -38.34 -42.34
N ASN A 90 -11.51 -37.69 -43.45
CA ASN A 90 -11.26 -36.27 -43.64
C ASN A 90 -11.97 -35.43 -42.58
N THR A 91 -13.24 -35.72 -42.28
CA THR A 91 -13.99 -35.06 -41.21
C THR A 91 -13.31 -35.24 -39.85
N ALA A 92 -12.84 -36.45 -39.53
CA ALA A 92 -12.15 -36.70 -38.27
C ALA A 92 -10.82 -35.94 -38.17
N ASP A 93 -10.03 -35.90 -39.25
CA ASP A 93 -8.74 -35.21 -39.26
C ASP A 93 -8.90 -33.68 -39.24
N CYS A 94 -9.85 -33.13 -40.01
CA CYS A 94 -10.22 -31.71 -39.93
C CYS A 94 -10.70 -31.35 -38.52
N ALA A 95 -11.65 -32.12 -37.95
CA ALA A 95 -12.18 -31.85 -36.62
C ALA A 95 -11.10 -31.90 -35.54
N ARG A 96 -10.11 -32.80 -35.65
CA ARG A 96 -8.96 -32.83 -34.72
C ARG A 96 -8.10 -31.58 -34.82
N ASN A 97 -7.76 -31.16 -36.03
CA ASN A 97 -6.94 -29.96 -36.23
C ASN A 97 -7.67 -28.71 -35.73
N ASP A 98 -8.96 -28.59 -36.04
CA ASP A 98 -9.80 -27.48 -35.60
C ASP A 98 -9.95 -27.46 -34.07
N LEU A 99 -10.12 -28.62 -33.43
CA LEU A 99 -10.17 -28.73 -31.97
C LEU A 99 -8.85 -28.32 -31.29
N CYS A 100 -7.70 -28.64 -31.90
CA CYS A 100 -6.40 -28.20 -31.41
C CYS A 100 -6.31 -26.67 -31.47
N ALA A 101 -6.60 -26.08 -32.65
CA ALA A 101 -6.58 -24.64 -32.84
C ALA A 101 -7.54 -23.89 -31.92
N LEU A 102 -8.76 -24.40 -31.72
CA LEU A 102 -9.73 -23.83 -30.78
C LEU A 102 -9.26 -23.94 -29.33
N SER A 103 -8.63 -25.05 -28.94
CA SER A 103 -8.11 -25.23 -27.58
C SER A 103 -6.98 -24.26 -27.28
N ASP A 104 -6.09 -24.00 -28.24
CA ASP A 104 -5.02 -23.01 -28.12
C ASP A 104 -5.57 -21.59 -27.98
N ARG A 105 -6.63 -21.26 -28.75
CA ARG A 105 -7.32 -19.96 -28.63
C ARG A 105 -8.01 -19.80 -27.27
N LEU A 106 -8.71 -20.84 -26.79
CA LEU A 106 -9.34 -20.86 -25.47
C LEU A 106 -8.32 -20.65 -24.35
N LEU A 107 -7.18 -21.35 -24.41
CA LEU A 107 -6.11 -21.20 -23.44
C LEU A 107 -5.57 -19.76 -23.42
N SER A 108 -5.38 -19.16 -24.60
CA SER A 108 -4.89 -17.79 -24.72
C SER A 108 -5.83 -16.78 -24.06
N LEU A 109 -7.13 -16.88 -24.33
CA LEU A 109 -8.16 -16.01 -23.75
C LEU A 109 -8.30 -16.20 -22.23
N LEU A 110 -8.20 -17.45 -21.75
CA LEU A 110 -8.25 -17.74 -20.32
C LEU A 110 -7.04 -17.13 -19.59
N ASN A 111 -5.85 -17.23 -20.20
CA ASN A 111 -4.65 -16.65 -19.65
C ASN A 111 -4.73 -15.12 -19.59
N GLU A 112 -5.29 -14.48 -20.61
CA GLU A 112 -5.54 -13.04 -20.62
C GLU A 112 -6.45 -12.61 -19.46
N LEU A 113 -7.57 -13.30 -19.27
CA LEU A 113 -8.48 -13.05 -18.15
C LEU A 113 -7.81 -13.28 -16.79
N HIS A 114 -7.00 -14.32 -16.66
CA HIS A 114 -6.25 -14.62 -15.44
C HIS A 114 -5.20 -13.56 -15.14
N CYS A 115 -4.40 -13.12 -16.12
CA CYS A 115 -3.43 -12.04 -15.93
C CYS A 115 -4.10 -10.76 -15.45
N GLN A 116 -5.18 -10.34 -16.11
CA GLN A 116 -5.93 -9.14 -15.72
C GLN A 116 -6.47 -9.25 -14.27
N THR A 117 -7.03 -10.40 -13.91
CA THR A 117 -7.56 -10.63 -12.54
C THR A 117 -6.43 -10.68 -11.50
N GLN A 118 -5.28 -11.26 -11.85
CA GLN A 118 -4.12 -11.36 -10.98
C GLN A 118 -3.49 -9.99 -10.72
N GLU A 119 -3.38 -9.14 -11.73
CA GLU A 119 -2.90 -7.76 -11.60
C GLU A 119 -3.78 -6.96 -10.64
N GLU A 120 -5.11 -7.06 -10.78
CA GLU A 120 -6.06 -6.41 -9.85
C GLU A 120 -5.90 -6.91 -8.42
N ALA A 121 -5.78 -8.23 -8.23
CA ALA A 121 -5.58 -8.81 -6.90
C ALA A 121 -4.26 -8.36 -6.27
N GLN A 122 -3.18 -8.26 -7.07
CA GLN A 122 -1.88 -7.76 -6.60
C GLN A 122 -1.96 -6.29 -6.20
N LEU A 123 -2.62 -5.44 -7.00
CA LEU A 123 -2.82 -4.03 -6.67
C LEU A 123 -3.61 -3.86 -5.37
N GLN A 124 -4.67 -4.65 -5.17
CA GLN A 124 -5.44 -4.66 -3.92
C GLN A 124 -4.58 -5.07 -2.72
N MET A 125 -3.76 -6.12 -2.84
CA MET A 125 -2.86 -6.55 -1.76
C MET A 125 -1.85 -5.46 -1.37
N VAL A 126 -1.25 -4.77 -2.34
CA VAL A 126 -0.30 -3.66 -2.06
C VAL A 126 -0.99 -2.50 -1.35
N GLN A 127 -2.21 -2.16 -1.74
CA GLN A 127 -3.00 -1.11 -1.09
C GLN A 127 -3.35 -1.49 0.36
N ASP A 128 -3.77 -2.73 0.57
CA ASP A 128 -4.08 -3.25 1.91
C ASP A 128 -2.85 -3.32 2.81
N GLU A 129 -1.70 -3.71 2.28
CA GLU A 129 -0.43 -3.70 3.00
C GLU A 129 -0.02 -2.29 3.42
N CYS A 130 -0.14 -1.30 2.52
CA CYS A 130 0.13 0.10 2.83
C CYS A 130 -0.78 0.59 3.96
N GLY A 131 -2.08 0.33 3.86
CA GLY A 131 -3.05 0.69 4.90
C GLY A 131 -2.81 -0.03 6.23
N ARG A 132 -2.30 -1.27 6.20
CA ARG A 132 -1.94 -2.03 7.41
C ARG A 132 -0.69 -1.46 8.07
N ARG A 133 0.35 -1.13 7.30
CA ARG A 133 1.59 -0.52 7.80
C ARG A 133 1.32 0.84 8.44
N GLN A 134 0.48 1.68 7.82
CA GLN A 134 0.09 2.97 8.38
C GLN A 134 -0.64 2.82 9.72
N ARG A 135 -1.59 1.88 9.81
CA ARG A 135 -2.31 1.57 11.06
C ARG A 135 -1.37 1.05 12.16
N GLN A 136 -0.42 0.18 11.80
CA GLN A 136 0.59 -0.31 12.73
C GLN A 136 1.49 0.82 13.24
N ALA A 137 2.03 1.66 12.35
CA ALA A 137 2.86 2.80 12.73
C ALA A 137 2.10 3.80 13.62
N ALA A 138 0.81 4.05 13.36
CA ALA A 138 -0.02 4.89 14.20
C ALA A 138 -0.28 4.27 15.59
N ALA A 139 -0.52 2.95 15.65
CA ALA A 139 -0.69 2.22 16.90
C ALA A 139 0.61 2.21 17.74
N GLU A 140 1.76 2.02 17.11
CA GLU A 140 3.08 2.08 17.76
C GLU A 140 3.35 3.48 18.31
N LYS A 141 3.13 4.54 17.52
CA LYS A 141 3.27 5.94 17.99
C LYS A 141 2.35 6.22 19.18
N ARG A 142 1.10 5.74 19.15
CA ARG A 142 0.16 5.88 20.27
C ARG A 142 0.64 5.11 21.51
N GLY A 143 1.18 3.90 21.33
CA GLY A 143 1.76 3.10 22.40
C GLY A 143 2.98 3.77 23.04
N GLN A 144 3.87 4.32 22.21
CA GLN A 144 5.03 5.09 22.67
C GLN A 144 4.61 6.32 23.47
N ARG A 145 3.63 7.10 22.98
CA ARG A 145 3.11 8.27 23.70
C ARG A 145 2.49 7.90 25.04
N MET A 146 1.73 6.80 25.10
CA MET A 146 1.14 6.30 26.34
C MET A 146 2.22 5.85 27.34
N ALA A 147 3.26 5.17 26.87
CA ALA A 147 4.38 4.76 27.71
C ALA A 147 5.15 5.96 28.28
N GLU A 148 5.34 7.01 27.47
CA GLU A 148 6.01 8.24 27.88
C GLU A 148 5.19 9.02 28.93
N LEU A 149 3.89 9.17 28.72
CA LEU A 149 2.98 9.75 29.71
C LEU A 149 3.07 9.02 31.06
N HIS A 150 3.07 7.69 31.02
CA HIS A 150 3.16 6.87 32.23
C HIS A 150 4.56 6.86 32.87
N ARG A 151 5.62 7.13 32.10
CA ARG A 151 6.99 7.35 32.62
C ARG A 151 7.03 8.65 33.40
N VAL A 152 6.53 9.72 32.79
CA VAL A 152 6.57 11.08 33.34
C VAL A 152 5.62 11.25 34.52
N SER A 153 4.46 10.58 34.53
CA SER A 153 3.52 10.65 35.66
C SER A 153 4.10 10.12 36.98
N ARG A 154 5.11 9.25 36.91
CA ARG A 154 5.84 8.69 38.06
C ARG A 154 6.98 9.60 38.55
N LEU A 155 7.36 10.62 37.78
CA LEU A 155 8.39 11.57 38.19
C LEU A 155 7.84 12.49 39.28
N GLN A 156 8.71 12.93 40.17
CA GLN A 156 8.37 13.94 41.17
C GLN A 156 8.61 15.34 40.61
N PRO A 157 7.73 16.32 40.91
CA PRO A 157 7.96 17.72 40.53
C PRO A 157 9.30 18.25 41.03
N CYS A 158 9.98 19.03 40.20
CA CYS A 158 11.28 19.62 40.52
C CYS A 158 11.25 21.15 40.61
N LEU A 159 10.37 21.80 39.83
CA LEU A 159 10.26 23.26 39.78
C LEU A 159 8.79 23.69 39.87
N VAL A 160 8.57 24.89 40.39
CA VAL A 160 7.29 25.59 40.36
C VAL A 160 7.43 26.86 39.54
N VAL A 161 6.44 27.12 38.68
CA VAL A 161 6.37 28.36 37.91
C VAL A 161 5.85 29.47 38.80
N VAL A 162 6.70 30.46 39.11
CA VAL A 162 6.35 31.56 40.02
C VAL A 162 5.84 32.78 39.26
N LYS A 163 6.43 33.05 38.10
CA LYS A 163 6.08 34.19 37.28
C LYS A 163 6.16 33.82 35.82
N VAL A 164 5.17 34.28 35.05
CA VAL A 164 5.17 34.25 33.59
C VAL A 164 4.88 35.67 33.12
N ASP A 165 5.73 36.20 32.25
CA ASP A 165 5.54 37.52 31.66
C ASP A 165 4.62 37.44 30.43
N ALA A 166 3.82 38.49 30.21
CA ALA A 166 2.89 38.54 29.09
C ALA A 166 3.62 38.66 27.74
N ASN A 167 3.09 38.00 26.70
CA ASN A 167 3.69 37.87 25.38
C ASN A 167 5.10 37.25 25.42
N SER A 168 5.37 36.41 26.42
CA SER A 168 6.61 35.64 26.50
C SER A 168 6.47 34.29 25.81
N PRO A 169 7.58 33.68 25.34
CA PRO A 169 7.54 32.33 24.77
C PRO A 169 7.00 31.27 25.73
N ALA A 170 7.15 31.48 27.04
CA ALA A 170 6.56 30.61 28.06
C ALA A 170 5.03 30.72 28.12
N GLU A 171 4.47 31.93 28.05
CA GLU A 171 3.01 32.12 28.00
C GLU A 171 2.41 31.57 26.71
N GLU A 172 3.07 31.80 25.57
CA GLU A 172 2.65 31.27 24.26
C GLU A 172 2.64 29.74 24.24
N ALA A 173 3.57 29.11 24.95
CA ALA A 173 3.61 27.66 25.15
C ALA A 173 2.54 27.15 26.13
N GLY A 174 1.79 28.05 26.80
CA GLY A 174 0.74 27.70 27.76
C GLY A 174 1.21 27.46 29.19
N LEU A 175 2.45 27.87 29.55
CA LEU A 175 2.90 27.83 30.94
C LEU A 175 2.14 28.88 31.76
N SER A 176 1.62 28.48 32.92
CA SER A 176 0.96 29.39 33.85
C SER A 176 1.61 29.34 35.22
N VAL A 177 1.43 30.42 35.99
CA VAL A 177 1.86 30.49 37.38
C VAL A 177 1.20 29.38 38.20
N GLY A 178 1.98 28.75 39.09
CA GLY A 178 1.56 27.63 39.93
C GLY A 178 1.81 26.25 39.32
N MET A 179 2.09 26.13 38.01
CA MET A 179 2.38 24.83 37.41
C MET A 179 3.64 24.20 38.00
N LEU A 180 3.57 22.89 38.22
CA LEU A 180 4.65 22.05 38.75
C LEU A 180 5.35 21.35 37.58
N VAL A 181 6.61 21.67 37.32
CA VAL A 181 7.39 21.05 36.25
C VAL A 181 7.95 19.72 36.73
N LEU A 182 7.72 18.66 35.95
CA LEU A 182 8.21 17.30 36.18
C LEU A 182 9.53 17.06 35.43
N GLN A 183 9.62 17.53 34.18
CA GLN A 183 10.80 17.39 33.32
C GLN A 183 10.86 18.58 32.36
N TYR A 184 12.05 19.15 32.16
CA TYR A 184 12.30 20.24 31.22
C TYR A 184 13.37 19.81 30.21
N GLY A 185 12.98 19.45 28.99
CA GLY A 185 13.91 18.88 28.00
C GLY A 185 14.64 17.66 28.56
N ALA A 186 15.97 17.71 28.58
CA ALA A 186 16.80 16.68 29.22
C ALA A 186 16.90 16.79 30.76
N VAL A 187 16.49 17.92 31.35
CA VAL A 187 16.67 18.22 32.78
C VAL A 187 15.53 17.62 33.62
N THR A 188 15.88 16.68 34.48
CA THR A 188 15.04 16.05 35.50
C THR A 188 15.44 16.49 36.91
N ARG A 189 14.71 16.03 37.94
CA ARG A 189 15.04 16.30 39.36
C ARG A 189 16.49 15.94 39.69
N ALA A 190 17.06 14.89 39.09
CA ALA A 190 18.42 14.45 39.36
C ALA A 190 19.47 15.47 38.89
N GLU A 191 19.40 15.97 37.65
CA GLU A 191 20.31 17.02 37.17
C GLU A 191 20.10 18.33 37.94
N LEU A 192 18.84 18.67 38.26
CA LEU A 192 18.54 19.88 39.01
C LEU A 192 19.10 19.84 40.44
N LEU A 193 19.17 18.66 41.07
CA LEU A 193 19.80 18.49 42.38
C LEU A 193 21.33 18.63 42.31
N ALA A 194 21.95 18.21 41.21
CA ALA A 194 23.41 18.26 41.03
C ALA A 194 23.92 19.66 40.62
N GLU A 195 23.29 20.28 39.63
CA GLU A 195 23.76 21.52 39.00
C GLU A 195 22.85 22.73 39.27
N GLY A 196 21.64 22.49 39.76
CA GLY A 196 20.69 23.56 40.06
C GLY A 196 20.04 24.22 38.85
N LEU A 197 19.54 25.45 39.05
CA LEU A 197 18.86 26.23 38.01
C LEU A 197 19.76 26.54 36.80
N GLN A 198 21.08 26.39 36.96
CA GLN A 198 22.04 26.57 35.89
C GLN A 198 21.93 25.47 34.81
N ALA A 199 21.52 24.26 35.16
CA ALA A 199 21.22 23.20 34.19
C ALA A 199 20.07 23.62 33.26
N LEU A 200 19.01 24.21 33.82
CA LEU A 200 17.86 24.72 33.05
C LEU A 200 18.29 25.83 32.08
N ALA A 201 19.12 26.77 32.58
CA ALA A 201 19.65 27.85 31.76
C ALA A 201 20.53 27.33 30.62
N ARG A 202 21.39 26.34 30.89
CA ARG A 202 22.22 25.69 29.87
C ARG A 202 21.35 25.04 28.80
N GLU A 203 20.36 24.26 29.20
CA GLU A 203 19.44 23.56 28.29
C GLU A 203 18.70 24.55 27.39
N THR A 204 18.23 25.66 27.98
CA THR A 204 17.52 26.73 27.28
C THR A 204 18.41 27.48 26.30
N VAL A 205 19.67 27.73 26.65
CA VAL A 205 20.64 28.41 25.78
C VAL A 205 21.10 27.48 24.65
N ALA A 206 21.21 26.17 24.90
CA ALA A 206 21.57 25.20 23.89
C ALA A 206 20.49 25.06 22.79
N HIS A 207 19.20 25.16 23.17
CA HIS A 207 18.06 24.99 22.27
C HIS A 207 17.39 26.32 21.89
N VAL A 208 18.16 27.40 21.71
CA VAL A 208 17.60 28.68 21.25
C VAL A 208 17.06 28.54 19.82
N GLY A 209 15.78 28.81 19.66
CA GLY A 209 15.04 28.63 18.41
C GLY A 209 14.57 27.19 18.15
N GLU A 210 14.86 26.26 19.06
CA GLU A 210 14.44 24.86 18.97
C GLU A 210 13.34 24.53 20.01
N PRO A 211 12.39 23.64 19.71
CA PRO A 211 11.34 23.27 20.64
C PRO A 211 11.85 22.40 21.78
N ILE A 212 11.64 22.86 23.02
CA ILE A 212 11.89 22.11 24.25
C ILE A 212 10.57 21.57 24.78
N VAL A 213 10.49 20.25 24.97
CA VAL A 213 9.34 19.61 25.61
C VAL A 213 9.44 19.76 27.13
N VAL A 214 8.41 20.32 27.74
CA VAL A 214 8.29 20.55 29.17
C VAL A 214 7.05 19.83 29.67
N TRP A 215 7.28 18.89 30.59
CA TRP A 215 6.21 18.16 31.24
C TRP A 215 5.82 18.88 32.52
N VAL A 216 4.55 19.26 32.63
CA VAL A 216 4.03 20.00 33.76
C VAL A 216 2.79 19.34 34.34
N ARG A 217 2.49 19.66 35.60
CA ARG A 217 1.29 19.25 36.31
C ARG A 217 0.62 20.50 36.85
N LYS A 218 -0.67 20.64 36.63
CA LYS A 218 -1.44 21.76 37.15
C LYS A 218 -1.89 21.45 38.58
N PRO A 219 -1.59 22.31 39.57
CA PRO A 219 -2.13 22.11 40.91
C PRO A 219 -3.65 22.36 40.89
N GLY A 220 -4.44 21.37 41.34
CA GLY A 220 -5.87 21.53 41.58
C GLY A 220 -6.82 21.03 40.49
N GLU A 221 -6.33 20.44 39.40
CA GLU A 221 -7.19 19.62 38.52
C GLU A 221 -7.44 18.24 39.17
N LEU A 222 -8.65 17.68 38.96
CA LEU A 222 -9.07 16.38 39.51
C LEU A 222 -8.24 15.20 38.97
N GLU A 223 -7.65 15.40 37.79
CA GLU A 223 -6.77 14.47 37.11
C GLU A 223 -5.33 14.97 37.30
N ASP A 224 -4.53 14.21 38.05
CA ASP A 224 -3.12 14.51 38.36
C ASP A 224 -2.19 14.16 37.19
N ASP A 225 -2.72 14.27 35.96
CA ASP A 225 -2.09 13.80 34.74
C ASP A 225 -1.06 14.83 34.22
N PRO A 226 0.13 14.36 33.79
CA PRO A 226 1.16 15.24 33.25
C PRO A 226 0.74 15.79 31.88
N CYS A 227 0.81 17.11 31.74
CA CYS A 227 0.62 17.84 30.50
C CYS A 227 1.95 18.04 29.77
N GLU A 228 1.96 17.74 28.47
CA GLU A 228 3.08 18.02 27.56
C GLU A 228 2.93 19.43 27.01
N LEU A 229 3.86 20.32 27.34
CA LEU A 229 3.97 21.67 26.75
C LEU A 229 5.23 21.76 25.91
N VAL A 230 5.18 22.50 24.81
CA VAL A 230 6.35 22.71 23.95
C VAL A 230 6.71 24.19 23.97
N VAL A 231 7.88 24.49 24.50
CA VAL A 231 8.37 25.86 24.68
C VAL A 231 9.54 26.08 23.74
N VAL A 232 9.50 27.18 22.97
CA VAL A 232 10.59 27.53 22.05
C VAL A 232 11.33 28.74 22.62
N PRO A 233 12.57 28.59 23.13
CA PRO A 233 13.33 29.71 23.67
C PRO A 233 13.72 30.67 22.55
N GLN A 234 13.31 31.93 22.66
CA GLN A 234 13.63 32.95 21.66
C GLN A 234 13.80 34.32 22.31
N ARG A 235 14.50 35.23 21.61
CA ARG A 235 14.55 36.63 22.05
C ARG A 235 13.16 37.24 21.94
N TRP A 236 12.72 37.88 23.02
CA TRP A 236 11.41 38.51 23.14
C TRP A 236 11.58 39.92 23.74
N GLN A 237 10.50 40.65 23.97
CA GLN A 237 10.56 42.05 24.43
C GLN A 237 11.06 42.23 25.86
N GLY A 238 11.06 41.16 26.67
CA GLY A 238 11.55 41.18 28.04
C GLY A 238 12.94 40.55 28.21
N PRO A 239 13.40 40.41 29.46
CA PRO A 239 14.71 39.87 29.76
C PRO A 239 14.78 38.35 29.50
N GLY A 240 15.90 37.91 28.95
CA GLY A 240 16.19 36.48 28.74
C GLY A 240 15.53 35.89 27.49
N LEU A 241 15.29 34.58 27.51
CA LEU A 241 14.86 33.79 26.34
C LEU A 241 13.45 33.16 26.47
N LEU A 242 12.87 33.17 27.67
CA LEU A 242 11.59 32.48 27.95
C LEU A 242 10.56 33.38 28.64
N GLY A 243 11.00 34.36 29.43
CA GLY A 243 10.11 35.23 30.20
C GLY A 243 9.34 34.55 31.33
N CYS A 244 9.95 33.54 31.96
CA CYS A 244 9.39 32.88 33.12
C CYS A 244 10.43 32.76 34.25
N ALA A 245 9.95 32.77 35.49
CA ALA A 245 10.73 32.52 36.68
C ALA A 245 10.32 31.17 37.30
N PHE A 246 11.31 30.33 37.57
CA PHE A 246 11.15 29.04 38.20
C PHE A 246 11.81 29.06 39.58
N ASP A 247 11.09 28.56 40.58
CA ASP A 247 11.68 28.22 41.88
C ASP A 247 11.73 26.70 42.04
N ARG A 248 12.67 26.23 42.86
CA ARG A 248 12.71 24.81 43.23
C ARG A 248 11.51 24.49 44.09
N VAL A 249 10.89 23.34 43.84
CA VAL A 249 9.92 22.77 44.80
C VAL A 249 10.70 22.44 46.07
N GLY A 250 10.50 23.22 47.12
CA GLY A 250 11.00 22.89 48.45
C GLY A 250 10.28 21.63 48.94
N ASP A 251 11.02 20.68 49.52
CA ASP A 251 10.43 19.55 50.24
C ASP A 251 9.71 20.11 51.49
N GLU A 252 8.51 20.65 51.31
CA GLU A 252 7.60 21.05 52.39
C GLU A 252 6.20 20.54 52.06
N THR A 253 5.95 19.28 52.40
CA THR A 253 4.81 18.77 53.21
C THR A 253 4.47 17.32 52.87
N ALA A 254 5.10 16.40 53.61
CA ALA A 254 4.42 15.32 54.34
C ALA A 254 5.25 14.99 55.58
#